data_AF-F7RWC6-F1
#
_entry.id   AF-F7RWC6-F1
#
_cell.length_a   1.000
_cell.length_b   1.000
_cell.length_c   1.000
_cell.angle_alpha   90.00
_cell.angle_beta   90.00
_cell.angle_gamma   90.00
#
_symmetry.space_group_name_H-M   'P 1'
#
loop_
_entity.id
_entity.type
_entity.pdbx_description
1 polymer ?
#
loop_
_entity_poly.entity_id
_entity_poly.type
_entity_poly.pdbx_seq_one_letter_code
_entity_poly.pdbx_strand_id
1 'polypeptide(L)'
;MPFEIRQLSWHKRRKPGNEPKPVAVEVPDFKKEANHMCEIKVTFDSGEVMQMTGRVLQNPITGAWSVNGLNTTGQSVFASYVD
;
A
#
# COMPACT_ATOMS: atom_id res chain seq x y z
N MET A 1 7.18 4.32 10.60
CA MET A 1 7.79 3.02 10.20
C MET A 1 7.19 1.92 11.07
N PRO A 2 6.06 1.32 10.66
CA PRO A 2 6.10 -0.14 10.61
C PRO A 2 5.25 -0.67 9.44
N PHE A 3 5.65 -0.37 8.20
CA PHE A 3 4.98 -0.92 7.03
C PHE A 3 5.99 -1.47 6.04
N GLU A 4 5.80 -2.72 5.65
CA GLU A 4 6.57 -3.39 4.61
C GLU A 4 5.72 -3.49 3.34
N ILE A 5 6.20 -2.91 2.24
CA ILE A 5 5.51 -2.95 0.95
C ILE A 5 5.58 -4.37 0.40
N ARG A 6 4.42 -4.99 0.21
CA ARG A 6 4.33 -6.25 -0.53
C ARG A 6 4.15 -5.93 -2.00
N GLN A 7 5.19 -6.21 -2.78
CA GLN A 7 5.08 -6.13 -4.24
C GLN A 7 4.04 -7.14 -4.74
N LEU A 8 2.88 -6.63 -5.16
CA LEU A 8 1.88 -7.42 -5.86
C LEU A 8 2.43 -7.76 -7.25
N SER A 9 2.62 -9.05 -7.55
CA SER A 9 3.20 -9.52 -8.81
C SER A 9 2.23 -9.42 -10.00
N TRP A 10 1.68 -8.22 -10.25
CA TRP A 10 0.72 -7.94 -11.33
C TRP A 10 1.33 -8.18 -12.74
N HIS A 11 2.66 -8.11 -12.84
CA HIS A 11 3.45 -8.31 -14.05
C HIS A 11 3.20 -9.67 -14.74
N LYS A 12 2.74 -10.71 -14.02
CA LYS A 12 2.40 -12.01 -14.65
C LYS A 12 1.20 -11.93 -15.62
N ARG A 13 0.46 -10.81 -15.67
CA ARG A 13 -0.74 -10.65 -16.51
C ARG A 13 -0.69 -9.47 -17.51
N ARG A 14 0.38 -8.66 -17.52
CA ARG A 14 0.56 -7.49 -18.42
C ARG A 14 2.02 -7.30 -18.83
N LYS A 15 2.28 -6.76 -20.04
CA LYS A 15 3.63 -6.34 -20.46
C LYS A 15 4.20 -5.37 -19.42
N PRO A 16 5.48 -5.49 -19.01
CA PRO A 16 6.07 -4.59 -18.05
C PRO A 16 6.19 -3.21 -18.69
N GLY A 17 5.35 -2.27 -18.24
CA GLY A 17 5.59 -0.84 -18.46
C GLY A 17 6.69 -0.36 -17.51
N ASN A 18 7.36 0.73 -17.88
CA ASN A 18 8.35 1.39 -17.02
C ASN A 18 7.63 2.23 -15.94
N GLU A 19 6.75 1.60 -15.17
CA GLU A 19 6.00 2.27 -14.11
C GLU A 19 6.86 2.43 -12.86
N PRO A 20 6.83 3.61 -12.20
CA PRO A 20 7.61 3.87 -11.00
C PRO A 20 7.22 2.90 -9.87
N LYS A 21 8.22 2.41 -9.14
CA LYS A 21 8.02 1.41 -8.08
C LYS A 21 7.88 2.09 -6.72
N PRO A 22 6.90 1.69 -5.90
CA PRO A 22 6.78 2.24 -4.55
C PRO A 22 7.94 1.73 -3.67
N VAL A 23 8.65 2.65 -3.01
CA VAL A 23 9.82 2.36 -2.15
C VAL A 23 9.55 2.65 -0.68
N ALA A 24 8.66 3.58 -0.36
CA ALA A 24 8.26 3.87 1.01
C ALA A 24 6.77 4.15 1.12
N VAL A 25 6.19 3.82 2.28
CA VAL A 25 4.78 4.05 2.59
C VAL A 25 4.65 4.63 3.99
N GLU A 26 3.86 5.69 4.11
CA GLU A 26 3.45 6.28 5.38
C GLU A 26 1.93 6.34 5.47
N VAL A 27 1.41 5.99 6.63
CA VAL A 27 -0.04 6.00 6.91
C VAL A 27 -0.24 6.81 8.20
N PRO A 28 -0.40 8.14 8.12
CA PRO A 28 -0.47 9.00 9.30
C PRO A 28 -1.68 8.68 10.19
N ASP A 29 -2.82 8.35 9.58
CA ASP A 29 -4.07 8.09 10.29
C ASP A 29 -4.34 6.58 10.47
N PHE A 30 -3.27 5.79 10.61
CA PHE A 30 -3.41 4.35 10.80
C PHE A 30 -4.08 4.03 12.14
N LYS A 31 -5.10 3.17 12.09
CA LYS A 31 -5.76 2.58 13.26
C LYS A 31 -5.88 1.08 13.04
N LYS A 32 -5.62 0.29 14.10
CA LYS A 32 -5.87 -1.17 14.12
C LYS A 32 -7.38 -1.45 14.19
N GLU A 33 -8.12 -0.95 13.22
CA GLU A 33 -9.57 -1.08 13.07
C GLU A 33 -9.85 -1.60 11.66
N ALA A 34 -10.52 -2.74 11.57
CA ALA A 34 -10.81 -3.35 10.28
C ALA A 34 -11.73 -2.43 9.47
N ASN A 35 -11.38 -2.22 8.20
CA ASN A 35 -12.11 -1.38 7.26
C ASN A 35 -12.04 0.13 7.51
N HIS A 36 -11.19 0.56 8.46
CA HIS A 36 -10.88 1.97 8.63
C HIS A 36 -10.30 2.55 7.32
N MET A 37 -10.89 3.66 6.88
CA MET A 37 -10.40 4.39 5.71
C MET A 37 -9.27 5.31 6.15
N CYS A 38 -8.15 5.25 5.45
CA CYS A 38 -6.94 5.99 5.79
C CYS A 38 -6.32 6.62 4.55
N GLU A 39 -5.58 7.71 4.76
CA GLU A 39 -4.70 8.25 3.74
C GLU A 39 -3.34 7.54 3.78
N ILE A 40 -2.83 7.22 2.60
CA ILE A 40 -1.56 6.54 2.41
C ILE A 40 -0.68 7.45 1.55
N LYS A 41 0.47 7.85 2.09
CA LYS A 41 1.51 8.54 1.33
C LYS A 41 2.49 7.49 0.82
N VAL A 42 2.69 7.45 -0.49
CA VAL A 42 3.59 6.52 -1.15
C VAL A 42 4.70 7.31 -1.82
N THR A 43 5.94 6.98 -1.49
CA THR A 43 7.12 7.47 -2.20
C THR A 43 7.54 6.44 -3.22
N PHE A 44 7.74 6.88 -4.46
CA PHE A 44 8.22 6.06 -5.56
C PHE A 44 9.74 6.21 -5.76
N ASP A 45 10.35 5.26 -6.46
CA ASP A 45 11.76 5.25 -6.83
C ASP A 45 12.18 6.46 -7.68
N SER A 46 11.25 7.08 -8.41
CA SER A 46 11.44 8.35 -9.10
C SER A 46 11.62 9.56 -8.18
N GLY A 47 11.38 9.40 -6.87
CA GLY A 47 11.28 10.48 -5.90
C GLY A 47 9.90 11.14 -5.84
N GLU A 48 8.96 10.73 -6.69
CA GLU A 48 7.58 11.20 -6.65
C GLU A 48 6.88 10.72 -5.37
N VAL A 49 6.12 11.62 -4.74
CA VAL A 49 5.27 11.29 -3.59
C VAL A 49 3.82 11.45 -3.99
N MET A 50 3.04 10.37 -3.84
CA MET A 50 1.63 10.36 -4.17
C MET A 50 0.79 10.06 -2.93
N GLN A 51 -0.33 10.76 -2.82
CA GLN A 51 -1.36 10.45 -1.83
C GLN A 51 -2.39 9.50 -2.43
N MET A 52 -2.71 8.44 -1.70
CA MET A 52 -3.65 7.40 -2.09
C MET A 52 -4.67 7.23 -0.98
N THR A 53 -5.92 6.98 -1.35
CA THR A 53 -6.93 6.53 -0.39
C THR A 53 -6.76 5.04 -0.19
N GLY A 54 -6.75 4.61 1.06
CA GLY A 54 -6.60 3.21 1.40
C GLY A 54 -7.52 2.74 2.52
N ARG A 55 -7.47 1.45 2.75
CA ARG A 55 -8.27 0.75 3.75
C ARG A 55 -7.38 -0.16 4.59
N VAL A 56 -7.61 -0.11 5.89
CA VAL A 56 -6.98 -1.05 6.83
C VAL A 56 -7.69 -2.40 6.74
N LEU A 57 -6.90 -3.45 6.62
CA LEU A 57 -7.31 -4.83 6.51
C LEU A 57 -6.70 -5.63 7.66
N GLN A 58 -7.51 -6.49 8.27
CA GLN A 58 -7.03 -7.48 9.22
C GLN A 58 -7.20 -8.86 8.60
N ASN A 59 -6.16 -9.68 8.67
CA ASN A 59 -6.28 -11.09 8.34
C ASN A 59 -7.02 -11.80 9.49
N PRO A 60 -8.19 -12.43 9.25
CA PRO A 60 -8.98 -13.07 10.30
C PRO A 60 -8.36 -14.35 10.86
N ILE A 61 -7.40 -14.96 10.14
CA ILE A 61 -6.73 -16.20 10.56
C ILE A 61 -5.47 -15.88 11.36
N THR A 62 -4.63 -14.96 10.87
CA THR A 62 -3.33 -14.65 11.49
C THR A 62 -3.36 -13.43 12.41
N GLY A 63 -4.45 -12.63 12.38
CA GLY A 63 -4.55 -11.36 13.10
C GLY A 63 -3.69 -10.23 12.52
N ALA A 64 -2.93 -10.49 11.44
CA ALA A 64 -2.00 -9.54 10.85
C ALA A 64 -2.73 -8.33 10.24
N TRP A 65 -2.17 -7.15 10.44
CA TRP A 65 -2.70 -5.89 9.90
C TRP A 65 -2.00 -5.53 8.60
N SER A 66 -2.74 -4.92 7.69
CA SER A 66 -2.22 -4.42 6.41
C SER A 66 -3.03 -3.24 5.95
N VAL A 67 -2.48 -2.48 5.01
CA VAL A 67 -3.15 -1.40 4.31
C VAL A 67 -3.13 -1.68 2.82
N ASN A 68 -4.25 -1.40 2.15
CA ASN A 68 -4.35 -1.44 0.70
C ASN A 68 -4.74 -0.06 0.19
N GLY A 69 -3.89 0.54 -0.62
CA GLY A 69 -4.08 1.85 -1.24
C GLY A 69 -4.32 1.74 -2.73
N LEU A 70 -5.21 2.59 -3.26
CA LEU A 70 -5.51 2.71 -4.68
C LEU A 70 -5.51 4.18 -5.08
N ASN A 71 -5.01 4.48 -6.27
CA ASN A 71 -5.13 5.80 -6.87
C ASN A 71 -6.08 5.79 -8.08
N THR A 72 -6.36 6.98 -8.60
CA THR A 72 -7.25 7.19 -9.75
C THR A 72 -6.69 6.65 -11.07
N THR A 73 -5.37 6.44 -11.16
CA THR A 73 -4.72 5.88 -12.35
C THR A 73 -4.71 4.34 -12.34
N GLY A 74 -5.21 3.72 -11.28
CA GLY A 74 -5.30 2.26 -11.14
C GLY A 74 -4.04 1.59 -10.59
N GLN A 75 -3.07 2.37 -10.09
CA GLN A 75 -1.97 1.84 -9.31
C GLN A 75 -2.48 1.45 -7.91
N SER A 76 -1.92 0.37 -7.39
CA SER A 76 -2.28 -0.18 -6.09
C SER A 76 -1.03 -0.46 -5.27
N VAL A 77 -1.10 -0.23 -3.97
CA VAL A 77 -0.02 -0.50 -3.03
C VAL A 77 -0.58 -1.29 -1.87
N PHE A 78 0.02 -2.44 -1.61
CA PHE A 78 -0.29 -3.25 -0.44
C PHE A 78 0.89 -3.21 0.52
N ALA A 79 0.67 -2.80 1.76
CA ALA A 79 1.70 -2.79 2.78
C ALA A 79 1.24 -3.55 4.03
N SER A 80 2.11 -4.41 4.55
CA SER A 80 1.84 -5.15 5.78
C SER A 80 2.37 -4.37 6.97
N TYR A 81 1.60 -4.34 8.05
CA TYR A 81 2.04 -3.75 9.30
C TYR A 81 3.02 -4.71 9.98
N VAL A 82 4.20 -4.20 10.36
CA VAL A 82 5.28 -4.97 10.99
C VAL A 82 5.57 -4.34 12.34
N ASP A 83 4.87 -4.80 13.39
CA ASP A 83 5.09 -4.42 14.79
C ASP A 83 6.43 -4.97 15.30
#